data_AF-A0A4U0XJ38-F1
#
_entry.id   AF-A0A4U0XJ38-F1
#
_cell.length_a   1.000
_cell.length_b   1.000
_cell.length_c   1.000
_cell.angle_alpha   90.00
_cell.angle_beta   90.00
_cell.angle_gamma   90.00
#
_symmetry.space_group_name_H-M   'P 1'
#
loop_
_entity.id
_entity.type
_entity.pdbx_description
1 polymer ?
#
loop_
_entity_poly.entity_id
_entity_poly.type
_entity_poly.pdbx_seq_one_letter_code
_entity_poly.pdbx_strand_id
1 'polypeptide(L)'
;MAPRSYSKTYKVPRRPFESARLDSELKIVGEYGLRNKREVWRVQLTLSKIRRAARQLLTLDEKDPKRLFEGNALIRRLVRVGVLDESRMKLDYVLALKVEDFLERRLQTCVYKLGLAKSIHHARVLIRQRHIRVGKQIVNVPSFVVRLDSQKHIDFALTSPFGGGRPGRVRRKKAKAAEKKDEGGDEAEEDEE
;
A
#
# COMPACT_ATOMS: atom_id res chain seq x y z
N MET A 1 -8.68 34.43 -0.32
CA MET A 1 -8.28 33.01 -0.18
C MET A 1 -8.04 32.45 -1.57
N ALA A 2 -6.82 32.02 -1.90
CA ALA A 2 -6.52 31.48 -3.24
C ALA A 2 -7.36 30.22 -3.52
N PRO A 3 -7.87 30.03 -4.76
CA PRO A 3 -8.68 28.86 -5.10
C PRO A 3 -7.84 27.57 -5.00
N ARG A 4 -8.38 26.54 -4.35
CA ARG A 4 -7.74 25.21 -4.29
C ARG A 4 -7.85 24.51 -5.64
N SER A 5 -6.72 24.30 -6.31
CA SER A 5 -6.66 23.51 -7.54
C SER A 5 -6.83 22.01 -7.25
N TYR A 6 -7.67 21.32 -8.01
CA TYR A 6 -7.83 19.86 -7.97
C TYR A 6 -7.47 19.23 -9.32
N SER A 7 -7.02 17.97 -9.30
CA SER A 7 -6.66 17.25 -10.52
C SER A 7 -7.12 15.80 -10.48
N LYS A 8 -7.33 15.22 -11.67
CA LYS A 8 -7.69 13.81 -11.81
C LYS A 8 -6.45 12.93 -11.65
N THR A 9 -6.59 11.89 -10.83
CA THR A 9 -5.51 10.93 -10.50
C THR A 9 -5.56 9.64 -11.31
N TYR A 10 -6.56 9.47 -12.18
CA TYR A 10 -6.73 8.30 -13.04
C TYR A 10 -7.29 8.72 -14.39
N LYS A 11 -7.11 7.86 -15.40
CA LYS A 11 -7.70 8.02 -16.73
C LYS A 11 -8.40 6.71 -17.10
N VAL A 12 -9.62 6.82 -17.63
CA VAL A 12 -10.41 5.65 -18.04
C VAL A 12 -9.85 5.12 -19.38
N PRO A 13 -9.81 3.78 -19.57
CA PRO A 13 -9.42 3.17 -20.85
C PRO A 13 -10.27 3.66 -22.02
N ARG A 14 -9.67 3.75 -23.21
CA ARG A 14 -10.38 4.17 -24.43
C ARG A 14 -11.42 3.14 -24.88
N ARG A 15 -11.08 1.85 -24.81
CA ARG A 15 -11.95 0.73 -25.20
C ARG A 15 -12.42 -0.01 -23.94
N PRO A 16 -13.68 0.16 -23.53
CA PRO A 16 -14.17 -0.41 -22.27
C PRO A 16 -14.28 -1.94 -22.27
N PHE A 17 -14.60 -2.58 -23.39
CA PHE A 17 -14.94 -4.00 -23.46
C PHE A 17 -13.92 -4.83 -24.26
N GLU A 18 -12.64 -4.63 -23.95
CA GLU A 18 -11.54 -5.40 -24.54
C GLU A 18 -11.17 -6.54 -23.59
N SER A 19 -11.43 -7.79 -23.98
CA SER A 19 -11.25 -8.99 -23.14
C SER A 19 -9.85 -9.08 -22.55
N ALA A 20 -8.81 -9.02 -23.38
CA ALA A 20 -7.41 -9.08 -22.95
C ALA A 20 -7.05 -8.04 -21.87
N ARG A 21 -7.61 -6.82 -21.97
CA ARG A 21 -7.41 -5.77 -20.96
C ARG A 21 -8.19 -6.08 -19.68
N LEU A 22 -9.43 -6.57 -19.80
CA LEU A 22 -10.26 -6.91 -18.64
C LEU A 22 -9.63 -8.04 -17.82
N ASP A 23 -9.08 -9.05 -18.49
CA ASP A 23 -8.47 -10.23 -17.86
C ASP A 23 -7.13 -9.88 -17.20
N SER A 24 -6.27 -9.11 -17.89
CA SER A 24 -5.01 -8.64 -17.31
C SER A 24 -5.23 -7.73 -16.09
N GLU A 25 -6.18 -6.80 -16.16
CA GLU A 25 -6.54 -5.97 -15.01
C GLU A 25 -7.13 -6.80 -13.86
N LEU A 26 -7.95 -7.82 -14.17
CA LEU A 26 -8.55 -8.68 -13.15
C LEU A 26 -7.48 -9.51 -12.42
N LYS A 27 -6.50 -10.05 -13.16
CA LYS A 27 -5.35 -10.75 -12.60
C LYS A 27 -4.58 -9.86 -11.62
N ILE A 28 -4.23 -8.65 -12.04
CA ILE A 28 -3.53 -7.67 -11.18
C ILE A 28 -4.38 -7.31 -9.94
N VAL A 29 -5.69 -7.13 -10.10
CA VAL A 29 -6.60 -6.83 -8.98
C VAL A 29 -6.64 -7.97 -7.96
N GLY A 30 -6.70 -9.22 -8.43
CA GLY A 30 -6.68 -10.41 -7.58
C GLY A 30 -5.34 -10.56 -6.85
N GLU A 31 -4.24 -10.53 -7.60
CA GLU A 31 -2.89 -10.72 -7.07
C GLU A 31 -2.52 -9.67 -6.01
N TYR A 32 -2.93 -8.42 -6.20
CA TYR A 32 -2.60 -7.32 -5.27
C TYR A 32 -3.74 -6.95 -4.31
N GLY A 33 -4.84 -7.71 -4.29
CA GLY A 33 -5.99 -7.48 -3.43
C GLY A 33 -6.55 -6.06 -3.53
N LEU A 34 -6.71 -5.56 -4.75
CA LEU A 34 -7.22 -4.22 -5.02
C LEU A 34 -8.75 -4.18 -4.92
N ARG A 35 -9.33 -3.04 -4.50
CA ARG A 35 -10.80 -2.94 -4.38
C ARG A 35 -11.48 -2.75 -5.73
N ASN A 36 -10.84 -2.04 -6.66
CA ASN A 36 -11.44 -1.71 -7.95
C ASN A 36 -10.36 -1.44 -9.02
N LYS A 37 -10.79 -1.52 -10.29
CA LYS A 37 -9.95 -1.20 -11.46
C LYS A 37 -9.43 0.24 -11.45
N ARG A 38 -10.14 1.16 -10.77
CA ARG A 38 -9.68 2.54 -10.56
C ARG A 38 -8.34 2.61 -9.81
N GLU A 39 -8.03 1.69 -8.90
CA GLU A 39 -6.71 1.64 -8.26
C GLU A 39 -5.61 1.29 -9.26
N VAL A 40 -5.87 0.36 -10.18
CA VAL A 40 -4.95 0.04 -11.30
C VAL A 40 -4.77 1.26 -12.19
N TRP A 41 -5.85 1.92 -12.59
CA TRP A 41 -5.80 3.08 -13.49
C TRP A 41 -5.06 4.29 -12.89
N ARG A 42 -5.03 4.42 -11.56
CA ARG A 42 -4.20 5.44 -10.91
C ARG A 42 -2.71 5.16 -11.11
N VAL A 43 -2.29 3.92 -10.89
CA VAL A 43 -0.91 3.50 -11.06
C VAL A 43 -0.49 3.57 -12.53
N GLN A 44 -1.36 3.15 -13.45
CA GLN A 44 -1.14 3.30 -14.88
C GLN A 44 -0.97 4.76 -15.29
N LEU A 45 -1.79 5.68 -14.75
CA LEU A 45 -1.63 7.10 -15.06
C LEU A 45 -0.30 7.66 -14.53
N THR A 46 0.10 7.31 -13.31
CA THR A 46 1.40 7.75 -12.76
C THR A 46 2.56 7.22 -13.58
N LEU A 47 2.52 5.94 -13.96
CA LEU A 47 3.52 5.29 -14.80
C LEU A 47 3.57 5.94 -16.20
N SER A 48 2.41 6.25 -16.78
CA SER A 48 2.32 6.94 -18.08
C SER A 48 2.96 8.33 -18.03
N LYS A 49 2.76 9.09 -16.94
CA LYS A 49 3.42 10.40 -16.75
C LYS A 49 4.93 10.27 -16.62
N ILE A 50 5.41 9.28 -15.87
CA ILE A 50 6.84 9.00 -15.69
C ILE A 50 7.48 8.60 -17.02
N ARG A 51 6.87 7.67 -17.77
CA ARG A 51 7.34 7.28 -19.11
C ARG A 51 7.31 8.43 -20.10
N ARG A 52 6.30 9.30 -20.04
CA ARG A 52 6.24 10.50 -20.90
C ARG A 52 7.42 11.43 -20.62
N ALA A 53 7.70 11.72 -19.36
CA ALA A 53 8.86 12.53 -18.97
C ALA A 53 10.17 11.88 -19.44
N ALA A 54 10.36 10.58 -19.18
CA ALA A 54 11.55 9.86 -19.63
C ALA A 54 11.75 9.93 -21.15
N ARG A 55 10.69 9.73 -21.96
CA ARG A 55 10.77 9.86 -23.42
C ARG A 55 11.17 11.26 -23.89
N GLN A 56 10.68 12.32 -23.24
CA GLN A 56 11.05 13.69 -23.57
C GLN A 56 12.49 14.03 -23.19
N LEU A 57 13.01 13.42 -22.12
CA LEU A 57 14.41 13.61 -21.72
C LEU A 57 15.35 12.81 -22.62
N LEU A 58 14.92 11.63 -23.09
CA LEU A 58 15.70 10.77 -23.96
C LEU A 58 15.94 11.37 -25.36
N THR A 59 15.09 12.29 -25.82
CA THR A 59 15.28 13.01 -27.09
C THR A 59 16.32 14.12 -27.02
N LEU A 60 16.69 14.57 -25.81
CA LEU A 60 17.72 15.60 -25.61
C LEU A 60 19.11 14.96 -25.57
N ASP A 61 20.14 15.75 -25.90
CA ASP A 61 21.52 15.29 -25.79
C ASP A 61 21.91 14.96 -24.34
N GLU A 62 22.87 14.05 -24.15
CA GLU A 62 23.28 13.57 -22.82
C GLU A 62 23.83 14.68 -21.92
N LYS A 63 24.45 15.70 -22.52
CA LYS A 63 25.05 16.84 -21.79
C LYS A 63 24.07 18.00 -21.59
N ASP A 64 22.85 17.90 -22.11
CA ASP A 64 21.84 18.94 -21.94
C ASP A 64 21.51 19.16 -20.45
N PRO A 65 21.52 20.41 -19.95
CA PRO A 65 21.33 20.69 -18.52
C PRO A 65 19.96 20.25 -18.01
N LYS A 66 18.92 20.29 -18.85
CA LYS A 66 17.58 19.84 -18.48
C LYS A 66 17.54 18.32 -18.36
N ARG A 67 18.18 17.60 -19.29
CA ARG A 67 18.29 16.12 -19.21
C ARG A 67 19.03 15.70 -17.94
N LEU A 68 20.16 16.33 -17.64
CA LEU A 68 20.95 16.03 -16.45
C LEU A 68 20.16 16.32 -15.17
N PHE A 69 19.51 17.46 -15.06
CA PHE A 69 18.79 17.83 -13.85
C PHE A 69 17.51 17.02 -13.65
N GLU A 70 16.59 17.06 -14.62
CA GLU A 70 15.28 16.39 -14.51
C GLU A 70 15.43 14.86 -14.55
N GLY A 71 16.37 14.34 -15.36
CA GLY A 71 16.63 12.91 -15.47
C GLY A 71 17.14 12.33 -14.15
N ASN A 72 18.15 12.97 -13.54
CA ASN A 72 18.65 12.56 -12.24
C ASN A 72 17.58 12.69 -11.14
N ALA A 73 16.76 13.74 -11.17
CA ALA A 73 15.66 13.90 -10.21
C ALA A 73 14.61 12.79 -10.36
N LEU A 74 14.29 12.38 -11.59
CA LEU A 74 13.35 11.29 -11.86
C LEU A 74 13.89 9.95 -11.35
N ILE A 75 15.13 9.61 -11.68
CA ILE A 75 15.79 8.37 -11.27
C ILE A 75 15.90 8.31 -9.75
N ARG A 76 16.39 9.38 -9.08
CA ARG A 76 16.48 9.44 -7.61
C ARG A 76 15.14 9.20 -6.94
N ARG A 77 14.04 9.72 -7.50
CA ARG A 77 12.69 9.51 -6.95
C ARG A 77 12.27 8.05 -7.06
N LEU A 78 12.54 7.40 -8.20
CA LEU A 78 12.19 6.00 -8.44
C LEU A 78 12.99 5.05 -7.54
N VAL A 79 14.29 5.31 -7.38
CA VAL A 79 15.17 4.55 -6.48
C VAL A 79 14.73 4.74 -5.03
N ARG A 80 14.46 5.96 -4.58
CA ARG A 80 13.97 6.23 -3.20
C ARG A 80 12.68 5.47 -2.87
N VAL A 81 11.78 5.35 -3.84
CA VAL A 81 10.55 4.58 -3.67
C VAL A 81 10.82 3.07 -3.69
N GLY A 82 11.88 2.62 -4.38
CA GLY A 82 12.23 1.22 -4.56
C GLY A 82 11.58 0.58 -5.81
N VAL A 83 11.19 1.38 -6.80
CA VAL A 83 10.67 0.90 -8.09
C VAL A 83 11.81 0.51 -9.02
N LEU A 84 12.96 1.19 -8.88
CA LEU A 84 14.16 0.95 -9.66
C LEU A 84 15.29 0.60 -8.71
N ASP A 85 16.11 -0.36 -9.11
CA ASP A 85 17.31 -0.76 -8.37
C ASP A 85 18.48 0.21 -8.63
N GLU A 86 19.42 0.30 -7.69
CA GLU A 86 20.60 1.16 -7.78
C GLU A 86 21.51 0.78 -8.96
N SER A 87 21.54 -0.51 -9.31
CA SER A 87 22.28 -1.00 -10.48
C SER A 87 21.71 -0.50 -11.82
N ARG A 88 20.44 -0.09 -11.85
CA ARG A 88 19.70 0.26 -13.07
C ARG A 88 19.40 1.75 -13.18
N MET A 89 20.30 2.62 -12.74
CA MET A 89 20.15 4.09 -12.78
C MET A 89 20.33 4.70 -14.19
N LYS A 90 19.58 4.23 -15.18
CA LYS A 90 19.52 4.81 -16.53
C LYS A 90 18.08 5.11 -16.93
N LEU A 91 17.89 6.13 -17.77
CA LEU A 91 16.56 6.54 -18.25
C LEU A 91 15.87 5.44 -19.09
N ASP A 92 16.64 4.60 -19.79
CA ASP A 92 16.09 3.52 -20.61
C ASP A 92 15.33 2.48 -19.77
N TYR A 93 15.85 2.15 -18.59
CA TYR A 93 15.17 1.22 -17.68
C TYR A 93 13.84 1.77 -17.15
N VAL A 94 13.68 3.10 -17.09
CA VAL A 94 12.41 3.74 -16.71
C VAL A 94 11.31 3.44 -17.72
N LEU A 95 11.66 3.24 -19.01
CA LEU A 95 10.69 2.86 -20.03
C LEU A 95 10.19 1.42 -19.85
N ALA A 96 11.02 0.52 -19.33
CA ALA A 96 10.69 -0.89 -19.12
C ALA A 96 9.80 -1.16 -17.87
N LEU A 97 9.60 -0.17 -17.00
CA LEU A 97 8.84 -0.32 -15.76
C LEU A 97 7.41 -0.84 -15.99
N LYS A 98 6.97 -1.79 -15.18
CA LYS A 98 5.64 -2.36 -15.24
C LYS A 98 4.76 -1.81 -14.11
N VAL A 99 3.46 -2.14 -14.15
CA VAL A 99 2.49 -1.66 -13.14
C VAL A 99 2.75 -2.34 -11.80
N GLU A 100 3.18 -3.60 -11.87
CA GLU A 100 3.56 -4.46 -10.76
C GLU A 100 4.62 -3.79 -9.89
N ASP A 101 5.69 -3.23 -10.49
CA ASP A 101 6.79 -2.57 -9.76
C ASP A 101 6.29 -1.48 -8.80
N PHE A 102 5.21 -0.78 -9.15
CA PHE A 102 4.59 0.22 -8.26
C PHE A 102 3.63 -0.39 -7.24
N LEU A 103 2.94 -1.48 -7.61
CA LEU A 103 2.04 -2.19 -6.71
C LEU A 103 2.81 -2.93 -5.61
N GLU A 104 4.02 -3.42 -5.90
CA GLU A 104 4.92 -4.02 -4.91
C GLU A 104 5.36 -3.04 -3.82
N ARG A 105 5.36 -1.73 -4.11
CA ARG A 105 5.74 -0.68 -3.15
C ARG A 105 4.58 -0.16 -2.32
N ARG A 106 3.38 -0.73 -2.46
CA ARG A 106 2.23 -0.35 -1.64
C ARG A 106 2.38 -0.92 -0.23
N LEU A 107 1.93 -0.19 0.77
CA LEU A 107 1.97 -0.66 2.16
C LEU A 107 1.26 -2.01 2.33
N GLN A 108 0.15 -2.20 1.63
CA GLN A 108 -0.59 -3.47 1.63
C GLN A 108 0.28 -4.67 1.22
N THR A 109 1.09 -4.53 0.18
CA THR A 109 1.93 -5.62 -0.36
C THR A 109 3.19 -5.78 0.47
N CYS A 110 3.80 -4.68 0.90
CA CYS A 110 4.95 -4.73 1.81
C CYS A 110 4.59 -5.46 3.12
N VAL A 111 3.44 -5.16 3.73
CA VAL A 111 2.96 -5.81 4.96
C VAL A 111 2.76 -7.32 4.77
N TYR A 112 2.20 -7.73 3.63
CA TYR A 112 2.04 -9.14 3.31
C TYR A 112 3.38 -9.84 3.09
N LYS A 113 4.28 -9.25 2.29
CA LYS A 113 5.63 -9.79 2.03
C LYS A 113 6.48 -9.88 3.30
N LEU A 114 6.27 -9.01 4.29
CA LEU A 114 6.92 -9.04 5.59
C LEU A 114 6.36 -10.10 6.56
N GLY A 115 5.30 -10.83 6.17
CA GLY A 115 4.71 -11.89 7.00
C GLY A 115 3.81 -11.40 8.15
N LEU A 116 3.55 -10.09 8.25
CA LEU A 116 2.67 -9.51 9.28
C LEU A 116 1.19 -9.88 9.09
N ALA A 117 0.82 -10.34 7.89
CA ALA A 117 -0.54 -10.74 7.55
C ALA A 117 -0.54 -12.05 6.77
N LYS A 118 -1.54 -12.90 7.05
CA LYS A 118 -1.74 -14.20 6.36
C LYS A 118 -2.07 -14.08 4.86
N SER A 119 -2.68 -12.98 4.44
CA SER A 119 -3.07 -12.75 3.05
C SER A 119 -3.05 -11.26 2.72
N ILE A 120 -3.06 -10.94 1.43
CA ILE A 120 -3.07 -9.54 0.96
C ILE A 120 -4.37 -8.83 1.35
N HIS A 121 -5.49 -9.55 1.41
CA HIS A 121 -6.75 -9.03 1.90
C HIS A 121 -6.72 -8.80 3.42
N HIS A 122 -6.08 -9.70 4.17
CA HIS A 122 -5.87 -9.53 5.61
C HIS A 122 -4.99 -8.30 5.90
N ALA A 123 -3.90 -8.10 5.15
CA ALA A 123 -3.05 -6.91 5.26
C ALA A 123 -3.86 -5.61 5.07
N ARG A 124 -4.77 -5.58 4.09
CA ARG A 124 -5.63 -4.42 3.83
C ARG A 124 -6.53 -4.10 5.02
N VAL A 125 -7.11 -5.12 5.66
CA VAL A 125 -7.96 -4.97 6.84
C VAL A 125 -7.16 -4.44 8.02
N LEU A 126 -5.99 -5.02 8.30
CA LEU A 126 -5.11 -4.57 9.39
C LEU A 126 -4.71 -3.10 9.25
N ILE A 127 -4.34 -2.68 8.04
CA ILE A 127 -4.01 -1.27 7.75
C ILE A 127 -5.23 -0.38 8.02
N ARG A 128 -6.40 -0.73 7.46
CA ARG A 128 -7.63 0.07 7.64
C ARG A 128 -8.06 0.20 9.09
N GLN A 129 -7.87 -0.87 9.88
CA GLN A 129 -8.18 -0.93 11.31
C GLN A 129 -7.11 -0.26 12.19
N ARG A 130 -6.11 0.39 11.60
CA ARG A 130 -5.05 1.15 12.30
C ARG A 130 -4.11 0.29 13.14
N HIS A 131 -3.90 -0.96 12.73
CA HIS A 131 -2.97 -1.86 13.43
C HIS A 131 -1.52 -1.69 12.99
N ILE A 132 -1.26 -1.00 11.87
CA ILE A 132 0.07 -0.92 11.27
C ILE A 132 0.62 0.50 11.36
N ARG A 133 1.91 0.60 11.73
CA ARG A 133 2.70 1.83 11.69
C ARG A 133 3.83 1.72 10.67
N VAL A 134 4.24 2.87 10.17
CA VAL A 134 5.46 3.04 9.38
C VAL A 134 6.33 4.05 10.13
N GLY A 135 7.44 3.59 10.70
CA GLY A 135 8.21 4.36 11.67
C GLY A 135 7.38 4.65 12.92
N LYS A 136 7.20 5.93 13.25
CA LYS A 136 6.42 6.36 14.43
C LYS A 136 4.94 6.56 14.13
N GLN A 137 4.57 6.72 12.85
CA GLN A 137 3.22 7.12 12.45
C GLN A 137 2.34 5.92 12.12
N ILE A 138 1.11 5.91 12.64
CA ILE A 138 0.09 4.95 12.23
C ILE A 138 -0.42 5.33 10.84
N VAL A 139 -0.42 4.37 9.91
CA VAL A 139 -0.86 4.58 8.53
C VAL A 139 -2.09 3.72 8.27
N ASN A 140 -3.20 4.35 7.90
CA ASN A 140 -4.50 3.69 7.67
C ASN A 140 -4.91 3.61 6.18
N VAL A 141 -3.98 3.93 5.27
CA VAL A 141 -4.21 3.96 3.82
C VAL A 141 -3.41 2.84 3.15
N PRO A 142 -4.05 1.78 2.62
CA PRO A 142 -3.37 0.67 1.95
C PRO A 142 -2.61 1.06 0.66
N SER A 143 -2.98 2.19 0.05
CA SER A 143 -2.31 2.75 -1.14
C SER A 143 -1.09 3.61 -0.80
N PHE A 144 -0.68 3.68 0.47
CA PHE A 144 0.54 4.38 0.86
C PHE A 144 1.74 3.74 0.17
N VAL A 145 2.60 4.56 -0.44
CA VAL A 145 3.80 4.09 -1.14
C VAL A 145 4.98 4.13 -0.17
N VAL A 146 5.52 2.96 0.14
CA VAL A 146 6.59 2.78 1.12
C VAL A 146 7.94 3.04 0.47
N ARG A 147 8.70 3.99 1.02
CA ARG A 147 10.10 4.25 0.64
C ARG A 147 11.02 3.17 1.19
N LEU A 148 12.16 2.93 0.53
CA LEU A 148 13.14 1.93 0.98
C LEU A 148 13.57 2.16 2.44
N ASP A 149 13.89 3.39 2.81
CA ASP A 149 14.31 3.75 4.17
C ASP A 149 13.25 3.42 5.23
N SER A 150 11.97 3.64 4.89
CA SER A 150 10.84 3.42 5.80
C SER A 150 10.40 1.96 5.86
N GLN A 151 10.81 1.12 4.90
CA GLN A 151 10.37 -0.26 4.78
C GLN A 151 10.80 -1.11 5.98
N LYS A 152 12.03 -0.89 6.49
CA LYS A 152 12.57 -1.57 7.68
C LYS A 152 11.79 -1.25 8.97
N HIS A 153 11.01 -0.17 8.94
CA HIS A 153 10.31 0.36 10.10
C HIS A 153 8.79 0.09 10.03
N ILE A 154 8.37 -0.92 9.25
CA ILE A 154 6.97 -1.37 9.22
C ILE A 154 6.77 -2.39 10.34
N ASP A 155 5.82 -2.13 11.21
CA ASP A 155 5.50 -3.00 12.33
C ASP A 155 4.05 -2.76 12.82
N PHE A 156 3.57 -3.58 13.75
CA PHE A 156 2.34 -3.29 14.48
C PHE A 156 2.49 -1.99 15.28
N ALA A 157 1.40 -1.24 15.35
CA ALA A 157 1.32 -0.05 16.19
C ALA A 157 1.36 -0.46 17.67
N LEU A 158 2.10 0.30 18.49
CA LEU A 158 2.20 0.04 19.93
C LEU A 158 0.84 0.10 20.65
N THR A 159 -0.09 0.91 20.11
CA THR A 159 -1.46 1.02 20.61
C THR A 159 -2.38 -0.10 20.12
N SER A 160 -1.93 -0.91 19.16
CA SER A 160 -2.70 -2.03 18.63
C SER A 160 -2.69 -3.19 19.63
N PRO A 161 -3.80 -3.93 19.77
CA PRO A 161 -3.82 -5.18 20.53
C PRO A 161 -2.72 -6.18 20.11
N PHE A 162 -2.32 -6.15 18.82
CA PHE A 162 -1.26 -7.02 18.29
C PHE A 162 0.16 -6.51 18.57
N GLY A 163 0.32 -5.25 18.98
CA GLY A 163 1.61 -4.63 19.29
C GLY A 163 1.82 -4.37 20.79
N GLY A 164 1.13 -5.13 21.65
CA GLY A 164 1.19 -4.97 23.11
C GLY A 164 0.18 -3.98 23.69
N GLY A 165 -0.72 -3.42 22.87
CA GLY A 165 -1.79 -2.54 23.31
C GLY A 165 -2.94 -3.27 24.01
N ARG A 166 -3.82 -2.49 24.65
CA ARG A 166 -4.99 -3.04 25.36
C ARG A 166 -5.91 -3.84 24.41
N PRO A 167 -6.44 -5.00 24.84
CA PRO A 167 -7.41 -5.75 24.07
C PRO A 167 -8.62 -4.91 23.61
N GLY A 168 -9.09 -5.18 22.39
CA GLY A 168 -10.21 -4.45 21.77
C GLY A 168 -11.52 -4.58 22.53
N ARG A 169 -12.46 -3.66 22.27
CA ARG A 169 -13.74 -3.54 22.99
C ARG A 169 -14.52 -4.86 23.10
N VAL A 170 -14.68 -5.58 21.99
CA VAL A 170 -15.45 -6.83 21.96
C VAL A 170 -14.75 -7.94 22.75
N ARG A 171 -13.42 -8.08 22.59
CA ARG A 171 -12.64 -9.07 23.37
C ARG A 171 -12.72 -8.78 24.86
N ARG A 172 -12.63 -7.52 25.26
CA ARG A 172 -12.80 -7.08 26.66
C ARG A 172 -14.23 -7.33 27.17
N LYS A 173 -15.26 -7.04 26.36
CA LYS A 173 -16.66 -7.32 26.76
C LYS A 173 -16.90 -8.83 26.93
N LYS A 174 -16.34 -9.66 26.04
CA LYS A 174 -16.44 -11.12 26.14
C LYS A 174 -15.68 -11.68 27.35
N ALA A 175 -14.47 -11.20 27.62
CA ALA A 175 -13.72 -11.58 28.82
C ALA A 175 -14.50 -11.28 30.10
N LYS A 176 -15.02 -10.05 30.24
CA LYS A 176 -15.86 -9.67 31.38
C LYS A 176 -17.15 -10.50 31.50
N ALA A 177 -17.73 -10.91 30.38
CA ALA A 177 -18.92 -11.76 30.39
C ALA A 177 -18.59 -13.22 30.74
N ALA A 178 -17.36 -13.66 30.49
CA ALA A 178 -16.88 -14.98 30.91
C ALA A 178 -16.54 -14.99 32.40
N GLU A 179 -15.83 -13.96 32.90
CA GLU A 179 -15.54 -13.77 34.33
C GLU A 179 -16.83 -13.81 35.17
N LYS A 180 -17.86 -13.07 34.74
CA LYS A 180 -19.18 -13.09 35.40
C LYS A 180 -19.93 -14.42 35.34
N LYS A 181 -19.60 -15.30 34.40
CA LYS A 181 -20.20 -16.63 34.31
C LYS A 181 -19.50 -17.63 35.23
N ASP A 182 -18.19 -17.51 35.40
CA ASP A 182 -17.44 -18.27 36.40
C ASP A 182 -17.85 -17.86 37.83
N GLU A 183 -17.99 -16.55 38.09
CA GLU A 183 -18.35 -16.03 39.42
C GLU A 183 -19.81 -16.33 39.83
N GLY A 184 -20.70 -16.66 38.89
CA GLY A 184 -22.12 -16.94 39.14
C GLY A 184 -22.50 -18.42 39.06
N GLY A 185 -21.51 -19.32 39.01
CA GLY A 185 -21.70 -20.77 38.92
C GLY A 185 -21.69 -21.51 40.26
N ASP A 186 -21.30 -20.86 41.36
CA ASP A 186 -21.13 -21.49 42.69
C ASP A 186 -22.32 -21.27 43.66
N GLU A 187 -23.39 -20.55 43.27
CA GLU A 187 -24.56 -20.30 44.14
C GLU A 187 -25.76 -21.24 43.87
N ALA A 188 -25.58 -22.37 43.17
CA ALA A 188 -26.70 -23.23 42.75
C ALA A 188 -26.58 -24.72 43.13
N GLU A 189 -25.66 -25.12 44.04
CA GLU A 189 -25.52 -26.52 44.49
C GLU A 189 -25.62 -26.74 46.01
N GLU A 190 -26.06 -25.76 46.84
CA GLU A 190 -26.18 -25.96 48.30
C GLU A 190 -27.62 -25.90 48.88
N ASP A 191 -28.68 -25.88 48.06
CA ASP A 191 -30.07 -25.87 48.55
C ASP A 191 -30.88 -27.12 48.10
N GLU A 192 -30.37 -28.33 48.31
CA GLU A 192 -31.19 -29.55 48.34
C GLU A 192 -30.72 -30.51 49.46
N GLU A 193 -31.05 -30.18 50.72
CA GLU A 193 -31.21 -31.18 51.81
C GLU A 193 -32.36 -30.78 52.77
#